data_AF-A0A804MBA7-F1
#
_entry.id   AF-A0A804MBA7-F1
#
_cell.length_a   1.000
_cell.length_b   1.000
_cell.length_c   1.000
_cell.angle_alpha   90.00
_cell.angle_beta   90.00
_cell.angle_gamma   90.00
#
_symmetry.space_group_name_H-M   'P 1'
#
loop_
_entity.id
_entity.type
_entity.pdbx_description
1 polymer ?
#
loop_
_entity_poly.entity_id
_entity_poly.type
_entity_poly.pdbx_seq_one_letter_code
_entity_poly.pdbx_strand_id
1 'polypeptide(L)'
;MIARAEDAEKLNRKIHVDLTIAQARVAALESREVIAVEALKQAKDEHIQKLMEAYLAMDKQEHPESSQDPPPELFEPLTMKKIPAPSLEVKEEAASTPPAPPPSEELQEPVPLEEEFDPVLPSQSPPEEVINVSSLLTHPGDVSD
;
A
#
# COMPACT_ATOMS: atom_id res chain seq x y z
N MET A 1 28.03 15.39 43.60
CA MET A 1 27.69 15.88 42.25
C MET A 1 27.91 14.80 41.19
N ILE A 2 29.04 14.08 41.20
CA ILE A 2 29.40 13.02 40.23
C ILE A 2 28.33 11.93 40.09
N ALA A 3 27.89 11.30 41.19
CA ALA A 3 26.92 10.20 41.13
C ALA A 3 25.60 10.54 40.39
N ARG A 4 25.07 11.76 40.58
CA ARG A 4 23.86 12.23 39.87
C ARG A 4 24.09 12.34 38.37
N ALA A 5 25.29 12.74 37.93
CA ALA A 5 25.62 12.86 36.51
C ALA A 5 25.72 11.48 35.85
N GLU A 6 26.33 10.50 36.52
CA GLU A 6 26.42 9.12 36.03
C GLU A 6 25.03 8.48 35.88
N ASP A 7 24.13 8.69 36.83
CA ASP A 7 22.77 8.18 36.76
C ASP A 7 21.97 8.84 35.62
N ALA A 8 22.15 10.14 35.39
CA ALA A 8 21.54 10.84 34.26
C ALA A 8 22.07 10.31 32.91
N GLU A 9 23.36 9.99 32.81
CA GLU A 9 23.95 9.40 31.60
C GLU A 9 23.42 7.98 31.34
N LYS A 10 23.29 7.15 32.39
CA LYS A 10 22.66 5.83 32.28
C LYS A 10 21.21 5.94 31.82
N LEU A 11 20.44 6.89 32.36
CA LEU A 11 19.07 7.15 31.93
C LEU A 11 19.00 7.60 30.47
N ASN A 12 19.87 8.53 30.04
CA ASN A 12 19.92 8.99 28.65
C ASN A 12 20.24 7.85 27.68
N ARG A 13 21.20 6.97 28.02
CA ARG A 13 21.50 5.77 27.25
C ARG A 13 20.29 4.83 27.15
N LYS A 14 19.61 4.58 28.28
CA LYS A 14 18.39 3.76 28.30
C LYS A 14 17.29 4.35 27.42
N ILE A 15 17.03 5.66 27.54
CA ILE A 15 16.04 6.36 26.72
C ILE A 15 16.39 6.25 25.23
N HIS A 16 17.67 6.41 24.87
CA HIS A 16 18.11 6.28 23.49
C HIS A 16 17.88 4.86 22.94
N VAL A 17 18.19 3.83 23.73
CA VAL A 17 17.93 2.43 23.35
C VAL A 17 16.42 2.17 23.20
N ASP A 18 15.61 2.60 24.17
CA ASP A 18 14.15 2.43 24.13
C ASP A 18 13.53 3.15 22.92
N LEU A 19 14.03 4.35 22.59
CA LEU A 19 13.61 5.12 21.42
C LEU A 19 13.94 4.37 20.12
N THR A 20 15.17 3.89 19.97
CA THR A 20 15.59 3.13 18.79
C THR A 20 14.76 1.85 18.62
N ILE A 21 14.46 1.14 19.71
CA ILE A 21 13.58 -0.03 19.69
C ILE A 21 12.16 0.36 19.27
N ALA A 22 11.62 1.47 19.79
CA ALA A 22 10.30 1.95 19.41
C ALA A 22 10.24 2.32 17.91
N GLN A 23 11.26 2.99 17.39
CA GLN A 23 11.36 3.34 15.97
C GLN A 23 11.43 2.09 15.08
N ALA A 24 12.23 1.09 15.44
CA ALA A 24 12.30 -0.18 14.71
C ALA A 24 10.94 -0.90 14.69
N ARG A 25 10.19 -0.84 15.80
CA ARG A 25 8.84 -1.40 15.88
C ARG A 25 7.84 -0.64 15.00
N VAL A 26 7.92 0.69 14.93
CA VAL A 26 7.07 1.50 14.05
C VAL A 26 7.33 1.12 12.58
N ALA A 27 8.60 1.08 12.15
CA ALA A 27 8.95 0.70 10.79
C ALA A 27 8.45 -0.72 10.43
N ALA A 28 8.56 -1.67 11.35
CA ALA A 28 8.05 -3.03 11.15
C ALA A 28 6.51 -3.08 11.06
N LEU A 29 5.80 -2.25 11.84
CA LEU A 29 4.34 -2.16 11.78
C LEU A 29 3.86 -1.50 10.48
N GLU A 30 4.52 -0.44 10.04
CA GLU A 30 4.24 0.25 8.78
C GLU A 30 4.44 -0.71 7.59
N SER A 31 5.56 -1.44 7.55
CA SER A 31 5.79 -2.45 6.52
C SER A 31 4.73 -3.55 6.54
N ARG A 32 4.33 -4.04 7.73
CA ARG A 32 3.28 -5.05 7.87
C ARG A 32 1.91 -4.53 7.40
N GLU A 33 1.59 -3.27 7.66
CA GLU A 33 0.36 -2.65 7.19
C GLU A 33 0.31 -2.61 5.66
N VAL A 34 1.39 -2.18 5.01
CA VAL A 34 1.50 -2.17 3.55
C VAL A 34 1.28 -3.57 2.97
N ILE A 35 1.95 -4.59 3.52
CA ILE A 35 1.79 -5.98 3.08
C ILE A 35 0.35 -6.48 3.29
N ALA A 36 -0.27 -6.18 4.44
CA ALA A 36 -1.63 -6.60 4.73
C ALA A 36 -2.65 -5.93 3.79
N VAL A 37 -2.48 -4.63 3.51
CA VAL A 37 -3.33 -3.88 2.57
C VAL A 37 -3.19 -4.43 1.15
N GLU A 38 -1.98 -4.73 0.71
CA GLU A 38 -1.73 -5.33 -0.61
C GLU A 38 -2.32 -6.75 -0.71
N ALA A 39 -2.12 -7.60 0.30
CA ALA A 39 -2.70 -8.93 0.36
C ALA A 39 -4.25 -8.89 0.34
N LEU A 40 -4.86 -7.93 1.05
CA LEU A 40 -6.31 -7.72 1.02
C LEU A 40 -6.79 -7.25 -0.36
N LYS A 41 -6.05 -6.35 -1.02
CA LYS A 41 -6.35 -5.93 -2.38
C LYS A 41 -6.29 -7.13 -3.33
N GLN A 42 -5.22 -7.92 -3.27
CA GLN A 42 -5.05 -9.11 -4.09
C GLN A 42 -6.18 -10.12 -3.84
N ALA A 43 -6.51 -10.41 -2.58
CA ALA A 43 -7.59 -11.34 -2.23
C ALA A 43 -8.95 -10.88 -2.81
N LYS A 44 -9.21 -9.57 -2.85
CA LYS A 44 -10.41 -9.01 -3.47
C LYS A 44 -10.37 -9.16 -4.99
N ASP A 45 -9.23 -8.90 -5.62
CA ASP A 45 -9.05 -9.06 -7.07
C ASP A 45 -9.24 -10.53 -7.48
N GLU A 46 -8.69 -11.48 -6.71
CA GLU A 46 -8.93 -12.93 -6.87
C GLU A 46 -10.40 -13.32 -6.67
N HIS A 47 -11.07 -12.72 -5.69
CA HIS A 47 -12.49 -12.99 -5.47
C HIS A 47 -13.35 -12.49 -6.63
N ILE A 48 -13.07 -11.29 -7.15
CA ILE A 48 -13.73 -10.76 -8.35
C ILE A 48 -13.47 -11.67 -9.55
N GLN A 49 -12.23 -12.14 -9.73
CA GLN A 49 -11.89 -13.08 -10.80
C GLN A 49 -12.68 -14.40 -10.68
N LYS A 50 -12.74 -15.00 -9.48
CA LYS A 50 -13.51 -16.23 -9.24
C LYS A 50 -15.00 -16.04 -9.51
N LEU A 51 -15.57 -14.89 -9.15
CA LEU A 51 -16.96 -14.56 -9.46
C LEU A 51 -17.19 -14.44 -10.97
N MET A 52 -16.28 -13.78 -11.69
CA MET A 52 -16.34 -13.67 -13.15
C MET A 52 -16.24 -15.04 -13.85
N GLU A 53 -15.33 -15.90 -13.40
CA GLU A 53 -15.19 -17.27 -13.91
C GLU A 53 -16.43 -18.12 -13.61
N ALA A 54 -16.98 -18.04 -12.39
CA ALA A 54 -18.19 -18.75 -12.02
C ALA A 54 -19.42 -18.28 -12.81
N TYR A 55 -19.55 -16.97 -13.04
CA TYR A 55 -20.62 -16.41 -13.87
C TYR A 55 -20.52 -16.90 -15.31
N LEU A 56 -19.33 -16.79 -15.92
CA LEU A 56 -19.10 -17.26 -17.30
C LEU A 56 -19.24 -18.78 -17.44
N ALA A 57 -18.92 -19.55 -16.40
CA ALA A 57 -19.10 -21.00 -16.39
C ALA A 57 -20.59 -21.41 -16.28
N MET A 58 -21.39 -20.66 -15.53
CA MET A 58 -22.84 -20.88 -15.42
C MET A 58 -23.56 -20.60 -16.75
N ASP A 59 -23.20 -19.50 -17.41
CA ASP A 59 -23.73 -19.12 -18.74
C ASP A 59 -23.47 -20.21 -19.81
N LYS A 60 -22.28 -20.83 -19.76
CA LYS A 60 -21.91 -21.94 -20.66
C LYS A 60 -22.64 -23.26 -20.39
N GLN A 61 -23.16 -23.48 -19.18
CA GLN A 61 -23.96 -24.70 -18.91
C GLN A 61 -25.42 -24.55 -19.39
N GLU A 62 -25.95 -23.34 -19.49
CA GLU A 62 -27.33 -23.12 -19.96
C GLU A 62 -27.44 -23.21 -21.49
N HIS A 63 -26.34 -23.03 -22.22
CA HIS A 63 -26.27 -23.15 -23.67
C HIS A 63 -25.12 -24.06 -24.13
N PRO A 64 -25.29 -25.39 -24.14
CA PRO A 64 -24.28 -26.31 -24.67
C PRO A 64 -24.26 -26.36 -26.22
N GLU A 65 -24.72 -25.31 -26.92
CA GLU A 65 -24.66 -25.19 -28.40
C GLU A 65 -24.65 -23.71 -28.85
N SER A 66 -23.48 -23.06 -28.89
CA SER A 66 -23.20 -22.01 -29.89
C SER A 66 -21.72 -21.66 -29.90
N SER A 67 -21.02 -22.17 -30.92
CA SER A 67 -19.58 -22.04 -31.13
C SER A 67 -19.17 -20.72 -31.82
N GLN A 68 -19.92 -19.62 -31.71
CA GLN A 68 -19.62 -18.41 -32.52
C GLN A 68 -19.96 -17.02 -31.92
N ASP A 69 -20.16 -16.85 -30.61
CA ASP A 69 -20.33 -15.50 -30.04
C ASP A 69 -19.04 -14.99 -29.35
N PRO A 70 -18.50 -13.80 -29.71
CA PRO A 70 -17.36 -13.23 -29.01
C PRO A 70 -17.69 -12.93 -27.54
N PRO A 71 -16.71 -13.00 -26.62
CA PRO A 71 -16.95 -12.74 -25.20
C PRO A 71 -17.49 -11.32 -25.00
N PRO A 72 -18.50 -11.11 -24.12
CA PRO A 72 -19.02 -9.77 -23.85
C PRO A 72 -17.92 -8.86 -23.28
N GLU A 73 -17.70 -7.69 -23.89
CA GLU A 73 -16.81 -6.60 -23.44
C GLU A 73 -17.32 -5.91 -22.15
N LEU A 74 -17.83 -6.66 -21.19
CA LEU A 74 -18.50 -6.13 -19.99
C LEU A 74 -17.56 -5.83 -18.82
N PHE A 75 -16.26 -5.89 -19.04
CA PHE A 75 -15.25 -5.55 -18.03
C PHE A 75 -14.18 -4.63 -18.63
N GLU A 76 -14.60 -3.44 -19.09
CA GLU A 76 -13.64 -2.34 -19.05
C GLU A 76 -13.29 -2.10 -17.58
N PRO A 77 -12.01 -2.21 -17.17
CA PRO A 77 -11.60 -1.90 -15.81
C PRO A 77 -12.08 -0.49 -15.54
N LEU A 78 -12.78 -0.32 -14.41
CA LEU A 78 -13.42 0.90 -13.98
C LEU A 78 -12.40 2.05 -13.91
N THR A 79 -12.05 2.61 -15.06
CA THR A 79 -11.46 3.94 -15.23
C THR A 79 -12.61 4.93 -15.07
N MET A 80 -13.31 4.82 -13.93
CA MET A 80 -14.27 5.83 -13.52
C MET A 80 -13.47 7.08 -13.21
N LYS A 81 -13.44 7.94 -14.23
CA LYS A 81 -13.28 9.37 -14.12
C LYS A 81 -13.84 9.84 -12.78
N LYS A 82 -12.92 10.26 -11.91
CA LYS A 82 -13.08 11.29 -10.88
C LYS A 82 -14.53 11.41 -10.37
N ILE A 83 -14.89 10.61 -9.37
CA ILE A 83 -16.07 10.86 -8.55
C ILE A 83 -15.89 12.29 -7.97
N PRO A 84 -16.70 13.29 -8.34
CA PRO A 84 -16.70 14.55 -7.63
C PRO A 84 -17.25 14.27 -6.24
N ALA A 85 -16.55 14.74 -5.20
CA ALA A 85 -16.99 14.57 -3.81
C ALA A 85 -18.47 14.96 -3.65
N PRO A 86 -19.28 14.19 -2.90
CA PRO A 86 -20.66 14.55 -2.66
C PRO A 86 -20.68 15.82 -1.81
N SER A 87 -21.13 16.92 -2.39
CA SER A 87 -21.48 18.14 -1.67
C SER A 87 -22.56 17.78 -0.65
N LEU A 88 -22.17 17.71 0.63
CA LEU A 88 -23.10 17.54 1.73
C LEU A 88 -23.79 18.89 1.95
N GLU A 89 -24.86 19.16 1.19
CA GLU A 89 -25.83 20.20 1.52
C GLU A 89 -26.65 19.76 2.73
N VAL A 90 -26.06 19.88 3.92
CA VAL A 90 -26.85 20.00 5.15
C VAL A 90 -27.36 21.42 5.23
N LYS A 91 -28.65 21.59 4.93
CA LYS A 91 -29.45 22.71 5.40
C LYS A 91 -29.46 22.68 6.92
N GLU A 92 -28.53 23.36 7.56
CA GLU A 92 -28.65 23.76 8.96
C GLU A 92 -29.06 25.23 9.01
N GLU A 93 -30.36 25.41 9.19
CA GLU A 93 -31.04 26.66 9.47
C GLU A 93 -30.94 26.93 10.99
N ALA A 94 -29.99 27.76 11.42
CA ALA A 94 -30.11 28.53 12.68
C ALA A 94 -28.95 29.54 12.83
N ALA A 95 -29.32 30.81 12.91
CA ALA A 95 -28.62 31.88 13.65
C ALA A 95 -27.16 32.25 13.26
N SER A 96 -27.07 33.19 12.31
CA SER A 96 -26.41 34.50 12.53
C SER A 96 -24.91 34.50 12.90
N THR A 97 -24.03 34.41 11.89
CA THR A 97 -22.82 35.27 11.73
C THR A 97 -22.31 35.13 10.28
N PRO A 98 -22.14 36.22 9.51
CA PRO A 98 -21.60 36.13 8.14
C PRO A 98 -20.07 35.86 8.17
N PRO A 99 -19.56 34.86 7.41
CA PRO A 99 -18.12 34.69 7.21
C PRO A 99 -17.59 35.70 6.16
N ALA A 100 -16.34 36.15 6.32
CA ALA A 100 -15.68 37.11 5.44
C ALA A 100 -15.40 36.55 4.01
N PRO A 101 -15.37 37.39 2.96
CA PRO A 101 -15.14 36.95 1.59
C PRO A 101 -13.67 36.52 1.36
N PRO A 102 -13.41 35.47 0.55
CA PRO A 102 -12.06 35.09 0.14
C PRO A 102 -11.49 36.09 -0.90
N PRO A 103 -10.16 36.21 -1.01
CA PRO A 103 -9.52 37.08 -2.01
C PRO A 103 -9.73 36.52 -3.43
N SER A 104 -10.18 37.38 -4.35
CA SER A 104 -10.35 37.06 -5.78
C SER A 104 -9.03 37.04 -6.55
N GLU A 105 -8.93 36.13 -7.51
CA GLU A 105 -7.86 35.96 -8.50
C GLU A 105 -7.60 37.24 -9.31
N GLU A 106 -6.35 37.72 -9.33
CA GLU A 106 -5.82 38.44 -10.48
C GLU A 106 -4.35 38.06 -10.69
N LEU A 107 -4.14 37.32 -11.79
CA LEU A 107 -2.99 37.49 -12.70
C LEU A 107 -1.60 37.25 -12.11
N GLN A 108 -1.10 36.03 -12.30
CA GLN A 108 0.18 35.83 -13.00
C GLN A 108 0.30 34.39 -13.52
N GLU A 109 0.60 34.34 -14.81
CA GLU A 109 0.77 33.18 -15.69
C GLU A 109 1.77 32.16 -15.11
N PRO A 110 1.44 30.86 -15.04
CA PRO A 110 2.43 29.85 -14.68
C PRO A 110 3.40 29.64 -15.84
N VAL A 111 4.68 29.97 -15.62
CA VAL A 111 5.81 29.58 -16.49
C VAL A 111 5.91 28.05 -16.50
N PRO A 112 5.95 27.37 -17.66
CA PRO A 112 6.30 25.96 -17.71
C PRO A 112 7.81 25.83 -17.49
N LEU A 113 8.19 25.35 -16.30
CA LEU A 113 9.56 24.90 -16.05
C LEU A 113 9.70 23.50 -16.67
N GLU A 114 10.30 23.46 -17.86
CA GLU A 114 10.87 22.26 -18.46
C GLU A 114 12.09 21.85 -17.62
N GLU A 115 11.91 20.98 -16.63
CA GLU A 115 13.02 20.31 -15.94
C GLU A 115 13.13 18.88 -16.46
N GLU A 116 14.01 18.74 -17.45
CA GLU A 116 14.50 17.48 -18.02
C GLU A 116 15.29 16.70 -16.95
N PHE A 117 14.65 15.71 -16.33
CA PHE A 117 15.34 14.72 -15.50
C PHE A 117 15.68 13.49 -16.33
N ASP A 118 16.95 13.39 -16.74
CA ASP A 118 17.51 12.18 -17.34
C ASP A 118 17.56 11.04 -16.31
N PRO A 119 16.93 9.87 -16.58
CA PRO A 119 16.96 8.73 -15.67
C PRO A 119 18.23 7.90 -15.93
N VAL A 120 19.26 8.04 -15.08
CA VAL A 120 20.41 7.14 -15.07
C VAL A 120 20.26 6.12 -13.93
N LEU A 121 19.73 4.94 -14.26
CA LEU A 121 19.77 3.75 -13.41
C LEU A 121 21.19 3.14 -13.40
N PRO A 122 21.80 2.84 -12.24
CA PRO A 122 22.81 1.81 -12.19
C PRO A 122 22.11 0.44 -12.07
N SER A 123 22.14 -0.30 -13.17
CA SER A 123 21.93 -1.75 -13.21
C SER A 123 22.90 -2.45 -12.27
N GLN A 124 22.40 -3.04 -11.17
CA GLN A 124 23.07 -4.17 -10.52
C GLN A 124 22.09 -4.98 -9.65
N SER A 125 21.63 -6.10 -10.21
CA SER A 125 20.97 -7.18 -9.50
C SER A 125 22.00 -7.99 -8.69
N PRO A 126 21.75 -8.34 -7.42
CA PRO A 126 22.49 -9.40 -6.72
C PRO A 126 21.95 -10.78 -7.16
N PRO A 127 22.77 -11.84 -7.11
CA PRO A 127 22.36 -13.18 -7.53
C PRO A 127 21.33 -13.80 -6.57
N GLU A 128 20.36 -14.51 -7.13
CA GLU A 128 19.41 -15.34 -6.40
C GLU A 128 20.13 -16.45 -5.64
N GLU A 129 20.24 -16.31 -4.32
CA GLU A 129 20.71 -17.37 -3.44
C GLU A 129 19.55 -18.34 -3.17
N VAL A 130 19.42 -19.35 -4.04
CA VAL A 130 18.40 -20.39 -3.92
C VAL A 130 18.83 -21.37 -2.82
N ILE A 131 18.48 -21.04 -1.57
CA ILE A 131 18.68 -21.94 -0.43
C ILE A 131 17.67 -23.09 -0.56
N ASN A 132 18.10 -24.18 -1.19
CA ASN A 132 17.32 -25.41 -1.26
C ASN A 132 17.23 -26.04 0.13
N VAL A 133 16.12 -25.79 0.81
CA VAL A 133 15.79 -26.33 2.14
C VAL A 133 15.84 -27.87 2.19
N SER A 134 15.77 -28.55 1.05
CA SER A 134 15.91 -30.01 0.95
C SER A 134 17.32 -30.52 1.31
N SER A 135 18.33 -29.64 1.36
CA SER A 135 19.70 -29.99 1.74
C SER A 135 19.99 -29.87 3.25
N LEU A 136 19.09 -29.29 4.05
CA LEU A 136 19.26 -29.13 5.50
C LEU A 136 18.68 -30.29 6.32
N LEU A 137 17.93 -31.21 5.67
CA LEU A 137 17.21 -32.30 6.35
C LEU A 137 17.93 -33.66 6.28
N THR A 138 19.22 -33.67 5.95
CA THR A 138 20.06 -34.87 6.00
C THR A 138 20.92 -34.85 7.26
N HIS A 139 20.45 -35.54 8.30
CA HIS A 139 21.15 -35.77 9.57
C HIS A 139 22.53 -36.41 9.36
N PRO A 140 23.55 -35.94 10.10
CA PRO A 140 24.52 -36.89 10.65
C PRO A 140 25.06 -36.51 12.05
N GLY A 141 25.03 -37.49 12.97
CA GLY A 141 25.89 -37.60 14.17
C GLY A 141 25.42 -36.75 15.35
N ASP A 142 24.92 -37.28 16.48
CA ASP A 142 25.45 -38.31 17.40
C ASP A 142 26.82 -37.95 18.00
N VAL A 143 26.93 -38.20 19.32
CA VAL A 143 28.00 -37.92 20.32
C VAL A 143 28.02 -36.53 20.97
N SER A 144 28.09 -36.33 22.29
CA SER A 144 27.80 -37.07 23.53
C SER A 144 27.86 -36.03 24.67
N ASP A 145 27.19 -36.31 25.80
CA ASP A 145 27.30 -35.59 27.10
C ASP A 145 28.71 -35.71 27.71
#